data_AF-A0A0H2S350-F1
#
_entry.id   AF-A0A0H2S350-F1
#
_cell.length_a   1.000
_cell.length_b   1.000
_cell.length_c   1.000
_cell.angle_alpha   90.00
_cell.angle_beta   90.00
_cell.angle_gamma   90.00
#
_symmetry.space_group_name_H-M   'P 1'
#
loop_
_entity.id
_entity.type
_entity.pdbx_description
1 polymer ?
#
loop_
_entity_poly.entity_id
_entity_poly.type
_entity_poly.pdbx_seq_one_letter_code
_entity_poly.pdbx_strand_id
1 'polypeptide(L)'
;MFSGRLVRGSRMLASGVVAAGVAVSPIPTTSKLSIYEEPEPEQQFLLEPPTQLENQIRIAREAVEGTYRDTNTILQGWVSRWIGVEHAVEKRIKSFKAPEESITPGALYIGVATLTGSILARSRGLPIRLILPPTFFFVSLNQFLPRTAANIGDYVSGLEHKYVPRAARFQDTAVAHSQMTWQMAKDRAEEGREAIGKSVFAAVDQVEVWTGLQLKNAIGWGRAAGQESLRVTEEVIEKTKEVVEEKSNKDKPSSGEKRLV
;
A
#
# COMPACT_ATOMS: atom_id res chain seq x y z
N MET A 1 -19.82 26.21 -34.85
CA MET A 1 -20.36 27.41 -34.17
C MET A 1 -19.54 27.65 -32.90
N PHE A 2 -18.37 28.28 -33.01
CA PHE A 2 -17.71 29.05 -31.95
C PHE A 2 -16.63 29.89 -32.63
N SER A 3 -16.73 31.19 -32.43
CA SER A 3 -16.17 32.26 -33.26
C SER A 3 -14.77 32.66 -32.78
N GLY A 4 -13.86 32.92 -33.72
CA GLY A 4 -12.52 33.43 -33.46
C GLY A 4 -12.49 34.89 -33.04
N ARG A 5 -11.56 35.24 -32.14
CA ARG A 5 -11.20 36.63 -31.80
C ARG A 5 -9.84 36.95 -32.39
N LEU A 6 -9.86 37.72 -33.48
CA LEU A 6 -8.74 38.52 -33.98
C LEU A 6 -8.63 39.80 -33.14
N VAL A 7 -7.44 40.04 -32.59
CA VAL A 7 -7.10 41.31 -31.92
C VAL A 7 -6.64 42.29 -33.00
N ARG A 8 -7.21 43.49 -32.94
CA ARG A 8 -7.09 44.59 -33.90
C ARG A 8 -6.54 45.81 -33.15
N GLY A 9 -5.65 46.56 -33.78
CA GLY A 9 -5.18 47.89 -33.34
C GLY A 9 -3.66 47.95 -33.26
N SER A 10 -2.95 48.95 -33.78
CA SER A 10 -3.34 50.19 -34.46
C SER A 10 -2.15 50.62 -35.33
N ARG A 11 -2.43 51.06 -36.56
CA ARG A 11 -1.48 51.80 -37.39
C ARG A 11 -1.63 53.28 -37.07
N MET A 12 -0.53 53.96 -36.76
CA MET A 12 -0.43 55.41 -36.92
C MET A 12 0.77 55.72 -37.81
N LEU A 13 0.47 56.45 -38.89
CA LEU A 13 1.38 57.11 -39.80
C LEU A 13 1.57 58.57 -39.35
N ALA A 14 2.54 59.24 -39.98
CA ALA A 14 2.88 60.67 -39.92
C ALA A 14 3.90 61.01 -38.80
N SER A 15 4.90 61.86 -38.99
CA SER A 15 5.24 62.77 -40.10
C SER A 15 6.73 63.03 -40.06
N GLY A 16 7.35 63.22 -41.24
CA GLY A 16 8.68 63.76 -41.34
C GLY A 16 8.72 65.23 -40.90
N VAL A 17 9.79 65.60 -40.20
CA VAL A 17 10.22 66.99 -40.02
C VAL A 17 11.71 67.04 -40.29
N VAL A 18 12.07 67.71 -41.38
CA VAL A 18 13.42 68.17 -41.70
C VAL A 18 13.72 69.34 -40.78
N ALA A 19 14.73 69.21 -39.91
CA ALA A 19 15.25 70.33 -39.11
C ALA A 19 16.60 70.77 -39.69
N ALA A 20 16.58 71.91 -40.36
CA ALA A 20 17.75 72.65 -40.80
C ALA A 20 18.41 73.36 -39.59
N GLY A 21 19.71 73.65 -39.74
CA GLY A 21 20.64 73.86 -38.63
C GLY A 21 20.52 75.15 -37.81
N VAL A 22 21.28 75.15 -36.71
CA VAL A 22 21.95 76.35 -36.19
C VAL A 22 23.35 75.93 -35.75
N ALA A 23 24.36 76.47 -36.43
CA ALA A 23 25.74 76.42 -35.96
C ALA A 23 25.88 77.38 -34.78
N VAL A 24 26.23 76.85 -33.61
CA VAL A 24 26.65 77.65 -32.45
C VAL A 24 28.15 77.45 -32.29
N SER A 25 28.92 78.51 -32.56
CA SER A 25 30.34 78.56 -32.20
C SER A 25 30.50 78.53 -30.67
N PRO A 26 31.45 77.77 -30.11
CA PRO A 26 31.60 77.67 -28.66
C PRO A 26 32.32 78.90 -28.08
N ILE A 27 31.80 79.37 -26.95
CA ILE A 27 32.45 80.32 -26.04
C ILE A 27 33.50 79.55 -25.22
N PRO A 28 34.73 80.06 -25.03
CA PRO A 28 35.74 79.37 -24.23
C PRO A 28 35.42 79.49 -22.74
N THR A 29 34.84 78.44 -22.15
CA THR A 29 34.82 78.27 -20.70
C THR A 29 36.09 77.54 -20.28
N THR A 30 36.89 78.18 -19.43
CA THR A 30 38.09 77.63 -18.83
C THR A 30 37.76 76.31 -18.10
N SER A 31 38.15 75.19 -18.70
CA SER A 31 37.94 73.86 -18.15
C SER A 31 38.85 73.66 -16.95
N LYS A 32 38.25 73.38 -15.78
CA LYS A 32 39.00 72.85 -14.63
C LYS A 32 39.53 71.48 -15.03
N LEU A 33 40.84 71.23 -14.90
CA LEU A 33 41.41 69.90 -15.09
C LEU A 33 40.76 68.93 -14.10
N SER A 34 40.16 67.85 -14.60
CA SER A 34 39.74 66.72 -13.77
C SER A 34 40.99 66.00 -13.25
N ILE A 35 41.03 65.74 -11.94
CA ILE A 35 42.12 64.99 -11.27
C ILE A 35 41.93 63.47 -11.43
N TYR A 36 40.79 63.05 -11.99
CA TYR A 36 40.55 61.67 -12.38
C TYR A 36 40.95 61.51 -13.85
N GLU A 37 41.75 60.50 -14.13
CA GLU A 37 41.84 59.93 -15.47
C GLU A 37 40.42 59.63 -15.94
N GLU A 38 40.03 60.20 -17.09
CA GLU A 38 38.87 59.71 -17.82
C GLU A 38 39.12 58.21 -18.07
N PRO A 39 38.18 57.32 -17.73
CA PRO A 39 38.31 55.92 -18.09
C PRO A 39 38.57 55.89 -19.60
N GLU A 40 39.64 55.21 -20.02
CA GLU A 40 39.93 55.04 -21.46
C GLU A 40 38.61 54.72 -22.15
N PRO A 41 38.27 55.42 -23.27
CA PRO A 41 37.02 55.16 -23.95
C PRO A 41 36.99 53.67 -24.25
N GLU A 42 36.16 52.93 -23.51
CA GLU A 42 35.95 51.51 -23.68
C GLU A 42 35.77 51.34 -25.18
N GLN A 43 36.75 50.69 -25.82
CA GLN A 43 36.75 50.48 -27.25
C GLN A 43 35.37 49.94 -27.55
N GLN A 44 34.56 50.77 -28.20
CA GLN A 44 33.20 50.41 -28.55
C GLN A 44 33.40 49.24 -29.49
N PHE A 45 33.30 48.02 -28.96
CA PHE A 45 33.26 46.82 -29.77
C PHE A 45 32.11 47.09 -30.73
N LEU A 46 32.46 47.39 -31.98
CA LEU A 46 31.54 47.37 -33.08
C LEU A 46 31.07 45.92 -33.13
N LEU A 47 29.97 45.66 -32.41
CA LEU A 47 29.23 44.43 -32.53
C LEU A 47 28.74 44.43 -33.97
N GLU A 48 29.45 43.74 -34.85
CA GLU A 48 29.01 43.55 -36.22
C GLU A 48 27.56 43.05 -36.19
N PRO A 49 26.64 43.68 -36.95
CA PRO A 49 25.27 43.19 -37.00
C PRO A 49 25.29 41.75 -37.50
N PRO A 50 24.60 40.83 -36.82
CA PRO A 50 24.71 39.41 -37.10
C PRO A 50 24.34 39.12 -38.54
N THR A 51 25.15 38.27 -39.18
CA THR A 51 24.93 37.90 -40.57
C THR A 51 23.62 37.09 -40.71
N GLN A 52 23.05 37.03 -41.91
CA GLN A 52 21.80 36.27 -42.12
C GLN A 52 21.95 34.77 -41.76
N LEU A 53 23.14 34.22 -42.00
CA LEU A 53 23.45 32.83 -41.67
C LEU A 53 23.53 32.62 -40.14
N GLU A 54 24.18 33.54 -39.41
CA GLU A 54 24.23 33.50 -37.95
C GLU A 54 22.84 33.55 -37.32
N ASN A 55 21.94 34.37 -37.86
CA ASN A 55 20.55 34.41 -37.39
C ASN A 55 19.81 33.08 -37.61
N GLN A 56 20.03 32.40 -38.73
CA GLN A 56 19.41 31.09 -38.99
C GLN A 56 19.98 30.01 -38.09
N ILE A 57 21.30 29.99 -37.87
CA ILE A 57 21.95 29.05 -36.94
C ILE A 57 21.45 29.29 -35.51
N ARG A 58 21.27 30.56 -35.13
CA ARG A 58 20.71 30.94 -33.83
C ARG A 58 19.29 30.44 -33.65
N ILE A 59 18.40 30.66 -34.62
CA ILE A 59 17.02 30.14 -34.57
C ILE A 59 17.00 28.61 -34.48
N ALA A 60 17.84 27.94 -35.28
CA ALA A 60 17.93 26.48 -35.25
C ALA A 60 18.40 25.97 -33.88
N ARG A 61 19.44 26.58 -33.31
CA ARG A 61 19.93 26.25 -31.97
C ARG A 61 18.88 26.50 -30.90
N GLU A 62 18.25 27.67 -30.91
CA GLU A 62 17.20 28.04 -29.95
C GLU A 62 16.02 27.07 -30.02
N ALA A 63 15.62 26.62 -31.22
CA ALA A 63 14.55 25.65 -31.39
C ALA A 63 14.92 24.25 -30.86
N VAL A 64 16.15 23.80 -31.11
CA VAL A 64 16.65 22.50 -30.61
C VAL A 64 16.82 22.54 -29.10
N GLU A 65 17.43 23.60 -28.56
CA GLU A 65 17.59 23.79 -27.11
C GLU A 65 16.25 23.92 -26.42
N GLY A 66 15.28 24.64 -27.02
CA GLY A 66 13.91 24.74 -26.52
C GLY A 66 13.25 23.38 -26.42
N THR A 67 13.24 22.61 -27.51
CA THR A 67 12.63 21.27 -27.54
C THR A 67 13.30 20.29 -26.57
N TYR A 68 14.63 20.36 -26.45
CA TYR A 68 15.39 19.53 -25.51
C TYR A 68 15.08 19.89 -24.05
N ARG A 69 15.07 21.18 -23.72
CA ARG A 69 14.72 21.67 -22.38
C ARG A 69 13.28 21.29 -22.02
N ASP A 70 12.33 21.49 -22.91
CA ASP A 70 10.92 21.14 -22.70
C ASP A 70 10.77 19.65 -22.40
N THR A 71 11.40 18.78 -23.21
CA THR A 71 11.38 17.33 -22.97
C THR A 71 11.99 16.97 -21.62
N ASN A 72 13.14 17.57 -21.29
CA ASN A 72 13.80 17.32 -20.01
C ASN A 72 12.94 17.78 -18.82
N THR A 73 12.23 18.91 -18.93
CA THR A 73 11.33 19.37 -17.85
C THR A 73 10.15 18.42 -17.63
N ILE A 74 9.59 17.84 -18.69
CA ILE A 74 8.51 16.84 -18.59
C ILE A 74 9.04 15.58 -17.89
N LEU A 75 10.19 15.07 -18.32
CA LEU A 75 10.80 13.88 -17.73
C LEU A 75 11.18 14.12 -16.26
N GLN A 76 11.82 15.25 -15.96
CA GLN A 76 12.14 15.63 -14.58
C GLN A 76 10.86 15.81 -13.74
N GLY A 77 9.78 16.32 -14.31
CA GLY A 77 8.48 16.41 -13.64
C GLY A 77 7.90 15.03 -13.30
N TRP A 78 8.00 14.06 -14.21
CA TRP A 78 7.57 12.68 -13.97
C TRP A 78 8.42 11.97 -12.92
N VAL A 79 9.75 12.09 -13.05
CA VAL A 79 10.70 11.54 -12.08
C VAL A 79 10.48 12.17 -10.71
N SER A 80 10.28 13.49 -10.62
CA SER A 80 10.01 14.18 -9.35
C SER A 80 8.72 13.71 -8.71
N ARG A 81 7.65 13.48 -9.51
CA ARG A 81 6.40 12.90 -9.01
C ARG A 81 6.60 11.48 -8.52
N TRP A 82 7.37 10.67 -9.24
CA TRP A 82 7.68 9.30 -8.84
C TRP A 82 8.51 9.25 -7.55
N ILE A 83 9.55 10.07 -7.46
CA ILE A 83 10.37 10.22 -6.25
C ILE A 83 9.51 10.71 -5.07
N GLY A 84 8.57 11.62 -5.31
CA GLY A 84 7.62 12.06 -4.28
C GLY A 84 6.72 10.93 -3.79
N VAL A 85 6.23 10.09 -4.71
CA VAL A 85 5.48 8.86 -4.37
C VAL A 85 6.38 7.89 -3.60
N GLU A 86 7.63 7.69 -4.02
CA GLU A 86 8.59 6.82 -3.33
C GLU A 86 8.84 7.28 -1.90
N HIS A 87 9.13 8.56 -1.67
CA HIS A 87 9.32 9.11 -0.33
C HIS A 87 8.04 9.01 0.52
N ALA A 88 6.87 9.21 -0.08
CA ALA A 88 5.60 9.05 0.62
C ALA A 88 5.38 7.59 1.03
N VAL A 89 5.67 6.64 0.12
CA VAL A 89 5.59 5.21 0.37
C VAL A 89 6.63 4.78 1.40
N GLU A 90 7.88 5.22 1.31
CA GLU A 90 8.95 4.91 2.25
C GLU A 90 8.61 5.42 3.65
N LYS A 91 8.20 6.69 3.77
CA LYS A 91 7.75 7.27 5.04
C LYS A 91 6.57 6.47 5.60
N ARG A 92 5.68 5.97 4.73
CA ARG A 92 4.51 5.19 5.13
C ARG A 92 4.86 3.77 5.54
N ILE A 93 5.72 3.07 4.81
CA ILE A 93 6.24 1.75 5.16
C ILE A 93 7.01 1.83 6.48
N LYS A 94 7.85 2.86 6.66
CA LYS A 94 8.51 3.16 7.94
C LYS A 94 7.50 3.39 9.06
N SER A 95 6.34 3.98 8.78
CA SER A 95 5.28 4.18 9.78
C SER A 95 4.50 2.91 10.13
N PHE A 96 4.46 1.91 9.24
CA PHE A 96 3.77 0.63 9.47
C PHE A 96 4.68 -0.48 9.98
N LYS A 97 6.00 -0.30 9.85
CA LYS A 97 7.00 -1.23 10.36
C LYS A 97 6.87 -1.32 11.88
N ALA A 98 6.42 -2.47 12.36
CA ALA A 98 6.57 -2.84 13.76
C ALA A 98 8.08 -3.02 14.07
N PRO A 99 8.65 -2.32 15.06
CA PRO A 99 10.07 -2.43 15.38
C PRO A 99 10.46 -3.84 15.86
N GLU A 100 9.50 -4.63 16.33
CA GLU A 100 9.69 -6.03 16.71
C GLU A 100 9.87 -7.02 15.54
N GLU A 101 9.54 -6.66 14.29
CA GLU A 101 9.64 -7.58 13.14
C GLU A 101 10.91 -7.33 12.28
N SER A 102 11.65 -8.41 12.00
CA SER A 102 12.84 -8.36 11.13
C SER A 102 12.45 -8.42 9.65
N ILE A 103 12.41 -7.26 9.00
CA ILE A 103 12.04 -7.12 7.58
C ILE A 103 13.07 -7.78 6.64
N THR A 104 14.34 -7.77 7.01
CA THR A 104 15.46 -8.24 6.16
C THR A 104 15.37 -9.72 5.77
N PRO A 105 15.14 -10.68 6.70
CA PRO A 105 14.88 -12.06 6.29
C PRO A 105 13.45 -12.25 5.77
N GLY A 106 12.45 -11.57 6.35
CA GLY A 106 11.04 -11.73 5.96
C GLY A 106 10.78 -11.38 4.49
N ALA A 107 11.30 -10.25 4.02
CA ALA A 107 11.16 -9.82 2.62
C ALA A 107 11.85 -10.80 1.65
N LEU A 108 12.99 -11.38 2.04
CA LEU A 108 13.67 -12.40 1.24
C LEU A 108 12.80 -13.66 1.13
N TYR A 109 12.23 -14.14 2.23
CA TYR A 109 11.38 -15.33 2.22
C TYR A 109 10.09 -15.12 1.43
N ILE A 110 9.48 -13.94 1.52
CA ILE A 110 8.34 -13.54 0.68
C ILE A 110 8.74 -13.55 -0.79
N GLY A 111 9.91 -13.01 -1.12
CA GLY A 111 10.47 -13.02 -2.48
C GLY A 111 10.66 -14.43 -3.02
N VAL A 112 11.28 -15.33 -2.23
CA VAL A 112 11.46 -16.74 -2.59
C VAL A 112 10.12 -17.46 -2.74
N ALA A 113 9.16 -17.24 -1.85
CA ALA A 113 7.84 -17.85 -1.94
C ALA A 113 7.08 -17.39 -3.20
N THR A 114 7.14 -16.10 -3.52
CA THR A 114 6.52 -15.52 -4.73
C THR A 114 7.16 -16.07 -5.99
N LEU A 115 8.50 -16.14 -6.03
CA LEU A 115 9.26 -16.70 -7.15
C LEU A 115 8.94 -18.20 -7.31
N THR A 116 8.80 -18.92 -6.20
CA THR A 116 8.35 -20.32 -6.19
C THR A 116 6.95 -20.45 -6.79
N GLY A 117 6.02 -19.57 -6.41
CA GLY A 117 4.69 -19.48 -7.03
C GLY A 117 4.75 -19.27 -8.55
N SER A 118 5.64 -18.39 -9.03
CA SER A 118 5.88 -18.15 -10.46
C SER A 118 6.44 -19.37 -11.19
N ILE A 119 7.41 -20.07 -10.58
CA ILE A 119 7.97 -21.31 -11.14
C ILE A 119 6.88 -22.38 -11.21
N LEU A 120 6.06 -22.53 -10.16
CA LEU A 120 4.93 -23.47 -10.14
C LEU A 120 3.83 -23.14 -11.15
N ALA A 121 3.69 -21.86 -11.49
CA ALA A 121 2.71 -21.41 -12.47
C ALA A 121 3.24 -21.48 -13.92
N ARG A 122 4.55 -21.68 -14.11
CA ARG A 122 5.22 -21.70 -15.41
C ARG A 122 4.62 -22.72 -16.39
N SER A 123 4.25 -23.90 -15.90
CA SER A 123 3.72 -25.01 -16.72
C SER A 123 2.19 -25.01 -16.83
N ARG A 124 1.52 -24.01 -16.24
CA ARG A 124 0.05 -23.93 -16.22
C ARG A 124 -0.45 -22.81 -17.12
N GLY A 125 -1.74 -22.86 -17.47
CA GLY A 125 -2.37 -21.86 -18.34
C GLY A 125 -2.23 -20.42 -17.82
N LEU A 126 -2.46 -19.45 -18.71
CA LEU A 126 -2.38 -18.01 -18.41
C LEU A 126 -3.08 -17.55 -17.11
N PRO A 127 -4.30 -17.99 -16.75
CA PRO A 127 -4.94 -17.52 -15.53
C PRO A 127 -4.15 -17.91 -14.28
N ILE A 128 -3.69 -19.16 -14.22
CA ILE A 128 -2.92 -19.66 -13.09
C ILE A 128 -1.55 -18.97 -13.03
N ARG A 129 -0.93 -18.68 -14.19
CA ARG A 129 0.33 -17.93 -14.28
C ARG A 129 0.26 -16.53 -13.68
N LEU A 130 -0.89 -15.87 -13.78
CA LEU A 130 -1.09 -14.52 -13.24
C LEU A 130 -1.53 -14.53 -11.77
N ILE A 131 -2.25 -15.56 -11.32
CA ILE A 131 -2.84 -15.61 -9.97
C ILE A 131 -1.90 -16.27 -8.95
N LEU A 132 -1.10 -17.27 -9.35
CA LEU A 132 -0.22 -17.99 -8.40
C LEU A 132 0.84 -17.10 -7.74
N PRO A 133 1.61 -16.28 -8.47
CA PRO A 133 2.62 -15.42 -7.84
C PRO A 133 2.03 -14.47 -6.78
N PRO A 134 0.98 -13.66 -7.06
CA PRO A 134 0.44 -12.75 -6.06
C PRO A 134 -0.23 -13.49 -4.90
N THR A 135 -0.87 -14.64 -5.12
CA THR A 135 -1.42 -15.42 -4.01
C THR A 135 -0.32 -15.91 -3.06
N PHE A 136 0.78 -16.45 -3.59
CA PHE A 136 1.94 -16.81 -2.78
C PHE A 136 2.57 -15.61 -2.07
N PHE A 137 2.60 -14.45 -2.71
CA PHE A 137 3.04 -13.21 -2.09
C PHE A 137 2.19 -12.84 -0.86
N PHE A 138 0.86 -12.79 -0.99
CA PHE A 138 -0.01 -12.43 0.13
C PHE A 138 0.00 -13.46 1.26
N VAL A 139 0.04 -14.76 0.93
CA VAL A 139 0.14 -15.83 1.93
C VAL A 139 1.45 -15.73 2.70
N SER A 140 2.58 -15.57 2.00
CA SER A 140 3.89 -15.44 2.65
C SER A 140 4.02 -14.13 3.43
N LEU A 141 3.41 -13.04 2.96
CA LEU A 141 3.37 -11.77 3.68
C LEU A 141 2.70 -11.92 5.04
N ASN A 142 1.53 -12.57 5.10
CA ASN A 142 0.84 -12.81 6.36
C ASN A 142 1.61 -13.80 7.26
N GLN A 143 2.32 -14.77 6.67
CA GLN A 143 3.09 -15.77 7.42
C GLN A 143 4.37 -15.19 8.04
N PHE A 144 5.12 -14.38 7.30
CA PHE A 144 6.43 -13.88 7.74
C PHE A 144 6.36 -12.49 8.39
N LEU A 145 5.34 -11.69 8.09
CA LEU A 145 5.17 -10.33 8.60
C LEU A 145 3.70 -10.08 9.02
N PRO A 146 3.17 -10.81 10.02
CA PRO A 146 1.76 -10.75 10.39
C PRO A 146 1.33 -9.37 10.90
N ARG A 147 2.17 -8.66 11.68
CA ARG A 147 1.81 -7.32 12.18
C ARG A 147 1.84 -6.29 11.07
N THR A 148 2.86 -6.34 10.23
CA THR A 148 2.95 -5.46 9.07
C THR A 148 1.78 -5.69 8.10
N ALA A 149 1.40 -6.95 7.85
CA ALA A 149 0.26 -7.31 7.02
C ALA A 149 -1.07 -6.77 7.59
N ALA A 150 -1.30 -6.92 8.90
CA ALA A 150 -2.48 -6.37 9.57
C ALA A 150 -2.55 -4.84 9.48
N ASN A 151 -1.46 -4.14 9.78
CA ASN A 151 -1.38 -2.68 9.71
C ASN A 151 -1.67 -2.15 8.29
N ILE A 152 -1.14 -2.83 7.26
CA ILE A 152 -1.43 -2.51 5.86
C ILE A 152 -2.90 -2.77 5.55
N GLY A 153 -3.46 -3.90 6.01
CA GLY A 153 -4.87 -4.25 5.84
C GLY A 153 -5.81 -3.20 6.43
N ASP A 154 -5.57 -2.77 7.67
CA ASP A 154 -6.36 -1.74 8.34
C ASP A 154 -6.29 -0.40 7.60
N TYR A 155 -5.12 -0.04 7.09
CA TYR A 155 -4.96 1.17 6.30
C TYR A 155 -5.70 1.10 4.96
N VAL A 156 -5.56 0.00 4.23
CA VAL A 156 -6.26 -0.22 2.95
C VAL A 156 -7.77 -0.19 3.18
N SER A 157 -8.26 -0.87 4.22
CA SER A 157 -9.66 -0.83 4.62
C SER A 157 -10.12 0.61 4.91
N GLY A 158 -9.35 1.38 5.69
CA GLY A 158 -9.67 2.80 5.94
C GLY A 158 -9.70 3.66 4.67
N LEU A 159 -8.86 3.33 3.69
CA LEU A 159 -8.81 4.00 2.38
C LEU A 159 -10.02 3.62 1.51
N GLU A 160 -10.37 2.34 1.47
CA GLU A 160 -11.54 1.83 0.76
C GLU A 160 -12.82 2.44 1.32
N HIS A 161 -12.96 2.52 2.65
CA HIS A 161 -14.10 3.17 3.29
C HIS A 161 -14.21 4.66 2.93
N LYS A 162 -13.07 5.34 2.74
CA LYS A 162 -13.04 6.77 2.43
C LYS A 162 -13.31 7.08 0.96
N TYR A 163 -12.73 6.31 0.04
CA TYR A 163 -12.78 6.63 -1.39
C TYR A 163 -13.73 5.73 -2.19
N VAL A 164 -13.97 4.49 -1.74
CA VAL A 164 -14.78 3.49 -2.46
C VAL A 164 -15.73 2.75 -1.49
N PRO A 165 -16.69 3.46 -0.86
CA PRO A 165 -17.50 2.90 0.23
C PRO A 165 -18.40 1.72 -0.19
N ARG A 166 -18.70 1.57 -1.49
CA ARG A 166 -19.45 0.39 -1.98
C ARG A 166 -18.61 -0.88 -1.96
N ALA A 167 -17.33 -0.79 -2.33
CA ALA A 167 -16.43 -1.95 -2.31
C ALA A 167 -16.13 -2.38 -0.87
N ALA A 168 -15.90 -1.43 0.02
CA ALA A 168 -15.68 -1.67 1.45
C ALA A 168 -16.81 -2.51 2.08
N ARG A 169 -18.07 -2.09 1.91
CA ARG A 169 -19.22 -2.86 2.45
C ARG A 169 -19.34 -4.27 1.90
N PHE A 170 -19.06 -4.45 0.59
CA PHE A 170 -19.07 -5.78 -0.01
C PHE A 170 -17.97 -6.66 0.59
N GLN A 171 -16.78 -6.10 0.79
CA GLN A 171 -15.66 -6.79 1.39
C GLN A 171 -15.93 -7.16 2.86
N ASP A 172 -16.46 -6.24 3.66
CA ASP A 172 -16.83 -6.50 5.06
C ASP A 172 -17.89 -7.60 5.17
N THR A 173 -18.91 -7.54 4.30
CA THR A 173 -19.97 -8.54 4.23
C THR A 173 -19.40 -9.90 3.81
N ALA A 174 -18.54 -9.93 2.78
CA ALA A 174 -17.90 -11.14 2.31
C ALA A 174 -16.99 -11.77 3.39
N VAL A 175 -16.21 -10.95 4.11
CA VAL A 175 -15.37 -11.41 5.22
C VAL A 175 -16.25 -11.99 6.32
N ALA A 176 -17.31 -11.30 6.74
CA ALA A 176 -18.22 -11.81 7.77
C ALA A 176 -18.86 -13.16 7.39
N HIS A 177 -19.36 -13.28 6.17
CA HIS A 177 -19.93 -14.55 5.69
C HIS A 177 -18.88 -15.64 5.55
N SER A 178 -17.64 -15.31 5.15
CA SER A 178 -16.55 -16.29 5.08
C SER A 178 -16.17 -16.83 6.46
N GLN A 179 -16.12 -15.97 7.48
CA GLN A 179 -15.84 -16.37 8.85
C GLN A 179 -16.98 -17.25 9.40
N MET A 180 -18.23 -16.86 9.16
CA MET A 180 -19.39 -17.67 9.53
C MET A 180 -19.36 -19.05 8.86
N THR A 181 -19.07 -19.10 7.55
CA THR A 181 -18.96 -20.36 6.79
C THR A 181 -17.83 -21.24 7.33
N TRP A 182 -16.71 -20.65 7.74
CA TRP A 182 -15.59 -21.36 8.32
C TRP A 182 -15.94 -21.98 9.68
N GLN A 183 -16.63 -21.23 10.55
CA GLN A 183 -17.08 -21.78 11.83
C GLN A 183 -18.12 -22.89 11.60
N MET A 184 -19.11 -22.68 10.72
CA MET A 184 -20.07 -23.72 10.36
C MET A 184 -19.41 -24.98 9.81
N ALA A 185 -18.31 -24.85 9.06
CA ALA A 185 -17.58 -26.00 8.56
C ALA A 185 -16.87 -26.78 9.68
N LYS A 186 -16.33 -26.08 10.69
CA LYS A 186 -15.76 -26.72 11.89
C LYS A 186 -16.83 -27.42 12.71
N ASP A 187 -17.93 -26.71 13.00
CA ASP A 187 -19.04 -27.23 13.79
C ASP A 187 -19.61 -28.51 13.14
N ARG A 188 -19.81 -28.50 11.82
CA ARG A 188 -20.25 -29.69 11.07
C ARG A 188 -19.21 -30.80 11.04
N ALA A 189 -17.92 -30.49 11.06
CA ALA A 189 -16.88 -31.50 11.12
C ALA A 189 -16.82 -32.17 12.51
N GLU A 190 -17.05 -31.42 13.58
CA GLU A 190 -17.16 -31.93 14.95
C GLU A 190 -18.43 -32.77 15.12
N GLU A 191 -19.59 -32.26 14.70
CA GLU A 191 -20.86 -33.00 14.68
C GLU A 191 -20.77 -34.27 13.83
N GLY A 192 -20.11 -34.20 12.67
CA GLY A 192 -19.90 -35.35 11.79
C GLY A 192 -19.06 -36.45 12.45
N ARG A 193 -18.00 -36.09 13.20
CA ARG A 193 -17.20 -37.05 13.97
C ARG A 193 -18.04 -37.72 15.06
N GLU A 194 -18.87 -36.96 15.75
CA GLU A 194 -19.74 -37.50 16.81
C GLU A 194 -20.86 -38.40 16.24
N ALA A 195 -21.45 -38.01 15.10
CA ALA A 195 -22.49 -38.77 14.41
C ALA A 195 -21.97 -40.08 13.80
N ILE A 196 -20.73 -40.10 13.31
CA ILE A 196 -20.08 -41.33 12.83
C ILE A 196 -19.89 -42.30 14.00
N GLY A 197 -19.42 -41.82 15.16
CA GLY A 197 -19.32 -42.65 16.37
C GLY A 197 -20.66 -43.28 16.74
N LYS A 198 -21.71 -42.46 16.88
CA LYS A 198 -23.06 -42.92 17.23
C LYS A 198 -23.67 -43.89 16.21
N SER A 199 -23.45 -43.68 14.91
CA SER A 199 -23.99 -44.55 13.86
C SER A 199 -23.28 -45.90 13.78
N VAL A 200 -21.96 -45.95 14.01
CA VAL A 200 -21.22 -47.21 14.14
C VAL A 200 -21.73 -48.03 15.33
N PHE A 201 -21.97 -47.39 16.48
CA PHE A 201 -22.55 -48.08 17.63
C PHE A 201 -23.99 -48.57 17.38
N ALA A 202 -24.82 -47.77 16.71
CA ALA A 202 -26.20 -48.15 16.37
C ALA A 202 -26.26 -49.29 15.35
N ALA A 203 -25.35 -49.32 14.37
CA ALA A 203 -25.24 -50.40 13.40
C ALA A 203 -24.81 -51.71 14.07
N VAL A 204 -23.85 -51.64 15.00
CA VAL A 204 -23.44 -52.81 15.79
C VAL A 204 -24.58 -53.30 16.68
N ASP A 205 -25.35 -52.40 17.29
CA ASP A 205 -26.56 -52.75 18.07
C ASP A 205 -27.63 -53.46 17.22
N GLN A 206 -27.92 -52.95 16.02
CA GLN A 206 -28.92 -53.56 15.15
C GLN A 206 -28.49 -54.95 14.67
N VAL A 207 -27.20 -55.15 14.39
CA VAL A 207 -26.65 -56.46 14.05
C VAL A 207 -26.70 -57.40 15.26
N GLU A 208 -26.39 -56.93 16.47
CA GLU A 208 -26.50 -57.72 17.71
C GLU A 208 -27.95 -58.13 18.02
N VAL A 209 -28.92 -57.24 17.84
CA VAL A 209 -30.35 -57.52 18.03
C VAL A 209 -30.87 -58.54 17.01
N TRP A 210 -30.42 -58.45 15.75
CA TRP A 210 -30.92 -59.33 14.69
C TRP A 210 -30.25 -60.70 14.68
N THR A 211 -28.97 -60.77 15.07
CA THR A 211 -28.18 -62.00 15.06
C THR A 211 -28.09 -62.68 16.42
N GLY A 212 -28.49 -62.02 17.50
CA GLY A 212 -28.41 -62.53 18.88
C GLY A 212 -26.97 -62.73 19.38
N LEU A 213 -25.96 -62.31 18.61
CA LEU A 213 -24.55 -62.46 18.93
C LEU A 213 -24.09 -61.25 19.76
N GLN A 214 -23.61 -61.50 20.98
CA GLN A 214 -23.05 -60.46 21.86
C GLN A 214 -21.68 -59.94 21.39
N LEU A 215 -21.65 -59.31 20.22
CA LEU A 215 -20.45 -58.76 19.59
C LEU A 215 -19.80 -57.67 20.45
N LYS A 216 -20.61 -56.87 21.17
CA LYS A 216 -20.13 -55.85 22.12
C LYS A 216 -19.34 -56.42 23.30
N ASN A 217 -19.70 -57.62 23.76
CA ASN A 217 -19.04 -58.30 24.88
C ASN A 217 -17.85 -59.15 24.42
N ALA A 218 -17.91 -59.75 23.22
CA ALA A 218 -16.83 -60.57 22.66
C ALA A 218 -15.61 -59.73 22.23
N ILE A 219 -15.84 -58.50 21.73
CA ILE A 219 -14.78 -57.57 21.30
C ILE A 219 -14.37 -56.60 22.43
N GLY A 220 -15.09 -56.58 23.55
CA GLY A 220 -14.75 -55.77 24.73
C GLY A 220 -15.06 -54.27 24.63
N TRP A 221 -15.70 -53.81 23.54
CA TRP A 221 -16.02 -52.40 23.31
C TRP A 221 -16.97 -51.79 24.35
N GLY A 222 -17.89 -52.58 24.92
CA GLY A 222 -18.79 -52.12 25.97
C GLY A 222 -18.10 -51.77 27.31
N ARG A 223 -16.98 -52.43 27.63
CA ARG A 223 -16.22 -52.14 28.87
C ARG A 223 -15.21 -51.01 28.66
N ALA A 224 -14.62 -50.90 27.47
CA ALA A 224 -13.65 -49.85 27.15
C ALA A 224 -14.31 -48.45 27.05
N ALA A 225 -15.44 -48.33 26.36
CA ALA A 225 -16.13 -47.04 26.20
C ALA A 225 -16.77 -46.53 27.51
N GLY A 226 -17.27 -47.44 28.36
CA GLY A 226 -17.82 -47.10 29.67
C GLY A 226 -16.74 -46.64 30.67
N GLN A 227 -15.56 -47.28 30.68
CA GLN A 227 -14.47 -46.88 31.58
C GLN A 227 -13.73 -45.61 31.11
N GLU A 228 -13.58 -45.41 29.81
CA GLU A 228 -12.94 -44.21 29.25
C GLU A 228 -13.82 -42.97 29.46
N SER A 229 -15.13 -43.07 29.19
CA SER A 229 -16.07 -41.96 29.44
C SER A 229 -16.19 -41.60 30.93
N LEU A 230 -16.16 -42.58 31.84
CA LEU A 230 -16.17 -42.31 33.28
C LEU A 230 -14.87 -41.64 33.76
N ARG A 231 -13.70 -42.08 33.28
CA ARG A 231 -12.41 -41.44 33.61
C ARG A 231 -12.30 -40.03 33.07
N VAL A 232 -12.72 -39.81 31.81
CA VAL A 232 -12.71 -38.46 31.21
C VAL A 232 -13.69 -37.54 31.93
N THR A 233 -14.84 -38.06 32.38
CA THR A 233 -15.80 -37.28 33.15
C THR A 233 -15.27 -36.92 34.54
N GLU A 234 -14.59 -37.85 35.25
CA GLU A 234 -13.93 -37.55 36.52
C GLU A 234 -12.78 -36.55 36.37
N GLU A 235 -11.92 -36.70 35.36
CA GLU A 235 -10.79 -35.78 35.11
C GLU A 235 -11.28 -34.37 34.75
N VAL A 236 -12.36 -34.25 33.96
CA VAL A 236 -12.96 -32.96 33.63
C VAL A 236 -13.63 -32.34 34.85
N ILE A 237 -14.30 -33.12 35.72
CA ILE A 237 -14.86 -32.63 36.97
C ILE A 237 -13.75 -32.13 37.92
N GLU A 238 -12.63 -32.83 38.01
CA GLU A 238 -11.49 -32.46 38.85
C GLU A 238 -10.81 -31.19 38.34
N LYS A 239 -10.49 -31.11 37.03
CA LYS A 239 -9.95 -29.88 36.42
C LYS A 239 -10.92 -28.70 36.52
N THR A 240 -12.23 -28.96 36.41
CA THR A 240 -13.23 -27.89 36.58
C THR A 240 -13.29 -27.41 38.02
N LYS A 241 -13.15 -28.30 39.01
CA LYS A 241 -13.03 -27.92 40.42
C LYS A 241 -11.76 -27.12 40.69
N GLU A 242 -10.61 -27.54 40.16
CA GLU A 242 -9.35 -26.78 40.29
C GLU A 242 -9.45 -25.39 39.66
N VAL A 243 -10.04 -25.26 38.47
CA VAL A 243 -10.22 -23.96 37.81
C VAL A 243 -11.24 -23.09 38.54
N VAL A 244 -12.26 -23.68 39.16
CA VAL A 244 -13.24 -22.96 40.00
C VAL A 244 -12.61 -22.53 41.32
N GLU A 245 -11.76 -23.33 41.94
CA GLU A 245 -11.00 -22.93 43.13
C GLU A 245 -9.92 -21.89 42.82
N GLU A 246 -9.22 -22.01 41.69
CA GLU A 246 -8.25 -21.00 41.22
C GLU A 246 -8.96 -19.66 40.95
N LYS A 247 -10.14 -19.69 40.31
CA LYS A 247 -10.96 -18.48 40.09
C LYS A 247 -11.55 -17.93 41.39
N SER A 248 -12.03 -18.78 42.29
CA SER A 248 -12.56 -18.36 43.60
C SER A 248 -11.49 -17.75 44.50
N ASN A 249 -10.22 -18.12 44.33
CA ASN A 249 -9.10 -17.53 45.07
C ASN A 249 -8.55 -16.24 44.41
N LYS A 250 -8.75 -16.07 43.10
CA LYS A 250 -8.41 -14.84 42.36
C LYS A 250 -9.44 -13.72 42.50
N ASP A 251 -10.71 -14.05 42.76
CA ASP A 251 -11.83 -13.11 42.90
C ASP A 251 -12.06 -12.62 44.36
N LYS A 252 -11.02 -12.52 45.20
CA LYS A 252 -11.11 -11.66 46.41
C LYS A 252 -10.74 -10.22 46.04
N PRO A 253 -11.71 -9.30 45.83
CA PRO A 253 -11.39 -7.91 45.59
C PRO A 253 -10.85 -7.23 46.85
N SER A 254 -9.61 -6.75 46.73
CA SER A 254 -9.06 -5.65 47.53
C SER A 254 -9.70 -4.34 47.05
N SER A 255 -10.69 -3.85 47.79
CA SER A 255 -11.06 -2.42 48.01
C SER A 255 -12.33 -2.45 48.88
N GLY A 256 -12.41 -1.92 50.11
CA GLY A 256 -12.03 -0.59 50.54
C GLY A 256 -13.30 0.28 50.70
N GLU A 257 -13.69 0.56 51.96
CA GLU A 257 -14.18 1.87 52.46
C GLU A 257 -15.69 2.10 52.86
N LYS A 258 -15.89 2.43 54.17
CA LYS A 258 -16.98 3.21 54.87
C LYS A 258 -18.41 2.62 54.90
N ARG A 259 -19.26 2.68 55.97
CA ARG A 259 -19.46 3.60 57.12
C ARG A 259 -20.53 3.05 58.13
N LEU A 260 -20.56 3.57 59.38
CA LEU A 260 -21.60 3.50 60.47
C LEU A 260 -21.60 2.19 61.29
N VAL A 261 -21.30 2.14 62.60
CA VAL A 261 -21.64 2.94 63.80
C VAL A 261 -20.42 3.04 64.71
#